data_AF-A0A8S2VUP8-F1
#
_entry.id   AF-A0A8S2VUP8-F1
#
_cell.length_a   1.000
_cell.length_b   1.000
_cell.length_c   1.000
_cell.angle_alpha   90.00
_cell.angle_beta   90.00
_cell.angle_gamma   90.00
#
_symmetry.space_group_name_H-M   'P 1'
#
loop_
_entity.id
_entity.type
_entity.pdbx_description
1 polymer ?
#
loop_
_entity_poly.entity_id
_entity_poly.type
_entity_poly.pdbx_seq_one_letter_code
_entity_poly.pdbx_strand_id
1 'polypeptide(L)'
;LQYHLFIDKIDSLCKEETVTRYVKTYVNNAILERESTTELIYGIPRGEETGTFTLIETLDEPETKRNIEITGYGISMITIEDVFLQLVREAQANHGHFDETKERLAGS
;
A
#
# COMPACT_ATOMS: atom_id res chain seq x y z
N LEU A 1 1.68 -14.54 1.41
CA LEU A 1 2.25 -13.70 0.35
C LEU A 1 1.10 -13.17 -0.48
N GLN A 2 1.00 -11.84 -0.56
CA GLN A 2 0.04 -11.09 -1.36
C GLN A 2 0.85 -10.10 -2.20
N TYR A 3 0.35 -9.70 -3.36
CA TYR A 3 1.02 -8.67 -4.16
C TYR A 3 0.64 -7.28 -3.66
N HIS A 4 1.55 -6.33 -3.82
CA HIS A 4 1.35 -4.91 -3.61
C HIS A 4 1.60 -4.21 -4.93
N LEU A 5 0.60 -3.48 -5.39
CA LEU A 5 0.68 -2.63 -6.58
C LEU A 5 0.93 -1.19 -6.11
N PHE A 6 2.01 -0.60 -6.60
CA PHE A 6 2.44 0.76 -6.38
C PHE A 6 2.06 1.58 -7.61
N ILE A 7 1.41 2.73 -7.42
CA ILE A 7 1.02 3.64 -8.50
C ILE A 7 1.59 5.02 -8.20
N ASP A 8 2.44 5.53 -9.09
CA ASP A 8 3.02 6.86 -8.99
C ASP A 8 2.08 7.92 -9.57
N LYS A 9 1.67 8.89 -8.76
CA LYS A 9 0.73 9.95 -9.14
C LYS A 9 1.37 11.02 -10.03
N ILE A 10 0.62 11.58 -10.98
CA ILE A 10 0.95 12.88 -11.58
C ILE A 10 0.48 13.99 -10.63
N ASP A 11 1.35 14.36 -9.69
CA ASP A 11 1.15 15.45 -8.72
C ASP A 11 -0.29 15.50 -8.13
N SER A 12 -0.87 16.70 -8.04
CA SER A 12 -2.22 16.92 -7.50
C SER A 12 -3.36 16.68 -8.50
N LEU A 13 -3.06 16.29 -9.74
CA LEU A 13 -4.09 16.00 -10.74
C LEU A 13 -4.69 14.61 -10.50
N CYS A 14 -3.84 13.64 -10.17
CA CYS A 14 -4.23 12.27 -9.90
C CYS A 14 -5.25 12.15 -8.77
N LYS A 15 -6.48 11.76 -9.13
CA LYS A 15 -7.53 11.44 -8.16
C LYS A 15 -7.50 9.96 -7.80
N GLU A 16 -7.33 9.66 -6.51
CA GLU A 16 -7.37 8.31 -5.98
C GLU A 16 -8.63 7.56 -6.43
N GLU A 17 -9.81 8.16 -6.34
CA GLU A 17 -11.07 7.52 -6.75
C GLU A 17 -11.05 7.03 -8.20
N THR A 18 -10.45 7.81 -9.11
CA THR A 18 -10.32 7.45 -10.52
C THR A 18 -9.43 6.23 -10.68
N VAL A 19 -8.27 6.24 -10.05
CA VAL A 19 -7.31 5.13 -10.11
C VAL A 19 -7.87 3.89 -9.43
N THR A 20 -8.48 4.01 -8.25
CA THR A 20 -9.08 2.90 -7.50
C THR A 20 -10.20 2.24 -8.30
N ARG A 21 -11.06 3.03 -8.94
CA ARG A 21 -12.10 2.48 -9.84
C ARG A 21 -11.48 1.76 -11.03
N TYR A 22 -10.41 2.30 -11.61
CA TYR A 22 -9.71 1.64 -12.70
C TYR A 22 -9.11 0.31 -12.26
N VAL A 23 -8.35 0.27 -11.17
CA VAL A 23 -7.77 -0.95 -10.59
C VAL A 23 -8.86 -1.99 -10.31
N LYS A 24 -9.97 -1.57 -9.68
CA LYS A 24 -11.10 -2.46 -9.35
C LYS A 24 -11.87 -2.98 -10.56
N THR A 25 -11.68 -2.41 -11.75
CA THR A 25 -12.25 -2.96 -12.99
C THR A 25 -11.58 -4.28 -13.38
N TYR A 26 -10.32 -4.48 -12.98
CA TYR A 26 -9.54 -5.68 -13.29
C TYR A 26 -9.37 -6.59 -12.07
N VAL A 27 -9.20 -5.99 -10.90
CA VAL A 27 -9.02 -6.68 -9.61
C VAL A 27 -10.05 -6.14 -8.63
N ASN A 28 -11.26 -6.67 -8.67
CA ASN A 28 -12.39 -6.14 -7.89
C ASN A 28 -12.13 -6.12 -6.38
N ASN A 29 -11.38 -7.10 -5.89
CA ASN A 29 -11.06 -7.25 -4.46
C ASN A 29 -9.79 -6.49 -4.03
N ALA A 30 -9.20 -5.66 -4.89
CA ALA A 30 -8.06 -4.83 -4.52
C ALA A 30 -8.42 -3.86 -3.38
N ILE A 31 -7.52 -3.74 -2.40
CA ILE A 31 -7.69 -2.90 -1.22
C ILE A 31 -6.68 -1.76 -1.28
N LEU A 32 -7.13 -0.52 -1.21
CA LEU A 32 -6.22 0.62 -1.03
C LEU A 32 -5.69 0.58 0.41
N GLU A 33 -4.40 0.28 0.57
CA GLU A 33 -3.75 0.16 1.86
C GLU A 33 -3.11 1.47 2.32
N ARG A 34 -2.61 2.26 1.36
CA ARG A 34 -2.01 3.56 1.63
C ARG A 34 -2.25 4.52 0.48
N GLU A 35 -2.56 5.75 0.85
CA GLU A 35 -2.52 6.91 -0.04
C GLU A 35 -1.53 7.94 0.51
N SER A 36 -0.74 8.52 -0.40
CA SER A 36 0.11 9.68 -0.14
C SER A 36 -0.07 10.74 -1.24
N THR A 37 0.68 11.83 -1.14
CA THR A 37 0.70 12.88 -2.18
C THR A 37 1.31 12.41 -3.49
N THR A 38 2.18 11.40 -3.46
CA THR A 38 2.95 10.95 -4.63
C THR A 38 2.59 9.54 -5.09
N GLU A 39 1.93 8.75 -4.24
CA GLU A 39 1.75 7.32 -4.50
C GLU A 39 0.44 6.76 -3.92
N LEU A 40 -0.11 5.74 -4.59
CA LEU A 40 -1.14 4.83 -4.07
C LEU A 40 -0.58 3.42 -3.96
N ILE A 41 -0.87 2.74 -2.86
CA ILE A 41 -0.46 1.35 -2.63
C ILE A 41 -1.71 0.50 -2.45
N TYR A 42 -1.84 -0.51 -3.31
CA TYR A 42 -2.94 -1.46 -3.28
C TYR A 42 -2.45 -2.85 -2.86
N GLY A 43 -3.11 -3.43 -1.86
CA GLY A 43 -3.01 -4.85 -1.56
C GLY A 43 -3.87 -5.66 -2.52
N ILE A 44 -3.25 -6.64 -3.17
CA ILE A 44 -3.89 -7.54 -4.14
C ILE A 44 -4.08 -8.91 -3.49
N PRO A 45 -5.34 -9.34 -3.23
CA PRO A 45 -5.61 -10.65 -2.66
C PRO A 45 -5.11 -11.80 -3.53
N ARG A 46 -4.91 -12.97 -2.93
CA ARG A 46 -4.55 -14.19 -3.66
C ARG A 46 -5.69 -14.64 -4.58
N GLY A 47 -5.34 -15.25 -5.71
CA GLY A 47 -6.32 -15.72 -6.70
C GLY A 47 -6.79 -14.66 -7.69
N GLU A 48 -6.21 -13.45 -7.63
CA GLU A 48 -6.46 -12.35 -8.57
C GLU A 48 -5.37 -12.27 -9.65
N GLU A 49 -4.58 -13.34 -9.88
CA GLU A 49 -3.40 -13.28 -10.76
C GLU A 49 -3.77 -12.87 -12.18
N THR A 50 -4.81 -13.47 -12.76
CA THR A 50 -5.26 -13.15 -14.13
C THR A 50 -5.65 -11.68 -14.27
N GLY A 51 -6.47 -11.16 -13.35
CA GLY A 51 -6.87 -9.75 -13.37
C GLY A 51 -5.68 -8.82 -13.17
N THR A 52 -4.72 -9.21 -12.33
CA THR A 52 -3.49 -8.45 -12.09
C THR A 52 -2.61 -8.39 -13.34
N PHE A 53 -2.43 -9.50 -14.06
CA PHE A 53 -1.67 -9.50 -15.31
C PHE A 53 -2.32 -8.62 -16.37
N THR A 54 -3.64 -8.71 -16.54
CA THR A 54 -4.37 -7.83 -17.47
C THR A 54 -4.25 -6.35 -17.06
N LEU A 55 -4.36 -6.04 -15.77
CA LEU A 55 -4.16 -4.68 -15.27
C LEU A 55 -2.76 -4.14 -15.61
N ILE A 56 -1.72 -4.95 -15.43
CA ILE A 56 -0.34 -4.57 -15.75
C ILE A 56 -0.20 -4.26 -17.24
N GLU A 57 -0.74 -5.14 -18.11
CA GLU A 57 -0.72 -4.95 -19.56
C GLU A 57 -1.41 -3.63 -19.96
N THR A 58 -2.55 -3.30 -19.34
CA THR A 58 -3.27 -2.07 -19.69
C THR A 58 -2.60 -0.83 -19.12
N LEU A 59 -1.96 -0.93 -17.94
CA LEU A 59 -1.17 0.15 -17.36
C LEU A 59 0.10 0.43 -18.16
N ASP A 60 0.65 -0.52 -18.92
CA ASP A 60 1.79 -0.27 -19.82
C ASP A 60 1.44 0.65 -20.99
N GLU A 61 0.17 0.77 -21.33
CA GLU A 61 -0.28 1.67 -22.40
C GLU A 61 -0.15 3.15 -21.98
N PRO A 62 0.58 3.98 -22.76
CA PRO A 62 0.75 5.40 -22.42
C PRO A 62 -0.56 6.20 -22.37
N GLU A 63 -1.58 5.79 -23.15
CA GLU A 63 -2.90 6.42 -23.12
C GLU A 63 -3.63 6.14 -21.81
N THR A 64 -3.56 4.90 -21.31
CA THR A 64 -4.10 4.55 -20.00
C THR A 64 -3.49 5.42 -18.93
N LYS A 65 -2.15 5.49 -18.85
CA LYS A 65 -1.45 6.31 -17.84
C LYS A 65 -1.90 7.78 -17.86
N ARG A 66 -2.08 8.35 -19.06
CA ARG A 66 -2.63 9.71 -19.22
C ARG A 66 -4.07 9.84 -18.74
N ASN A 67 -4.93 8.88 -19.08
CA ASN A 67 -6.36 8.93 -18.78
C ASN A 67 -6.66 8.83 -17.28
N ILE A 68 -5.83 8.10 -16.53
CA ILE A 68 -5.97 7.98 -15.06
C ILE A 68 -4.96 8.83 -14.29
N GLU A 69 -4.21 9.68 -14.99
CA GLU A 69 -3.29 10.68 -14.43
C GLU A 69 -2.16 10.09 -13.55
N ILE A 70 -1.52 9.01 -14.01
CA ILE A 70 -0.38 8.37 -13.33
C ILE A 70 0.91 8.46 -14.15
N THR A 71 2.07 8.47 -13.50
CA THR A 71 3.39 8.48 -14.17
C THR A 71 3.95 7.07 -14.37
N GLY A 72 3.64 6.16 -13.46
CA GLY A 72 4.27 4.85 -13.39
C GLY A 72 3.56 3.91 -12.45
N TYR A 73 4.02 2.66 -12.46
CA TYR A 73 3.56 1.64 -11.53
C TYR A 73 4.68 0.64 -11.23
N GLY A 74 4.55 -0.08 -10.12
CA GLY A 74 5.41 -1.20 -9.75
C GLY A 74 4.60 -2.29 -9.05
N ILE A 75 5.06 -3.55 -9.11
CA ILE A 75 4.44 -4.66 -8.38
C ILE A 75 5.50 -5.39 -7.56
N SER A 76 5.22 -5.64 -6.29
CA SER A 76 6.11 -6.42 -5.43
C SER A 76 5.33 -7.34 -4.50
N MET A 77 5.99 -8.36 -3.97
CA MET A 77 5.47 -9.15 -2.85
C MET A 77 6.21 -8.74 -1.59
N ILE A 78 5.49 -8.56 -0.50
CA ILE A 78 6.12 -8.54 0.82
C ILE A 78 6.37 -9.99 1.27
N THR A 79 7.54 -10.22 1.87
CA THR A 79 7.91 -11.53 2.40
C THR A 79 7.37 -11.72 3.83
N ILE A 80 7.43 -12.95 4.34
CA ILE A 80 7.13 -13.20 5.76
C ILE A 80 8.11 -12.45 6.67
N GLU A 81 9.35 -12.26 6.23
CA GLU A 81 10.37 -11.52 6.97
C GLU A 81 9.97 -10.04 7.10
N ASP A 82 9.48 -9.41 6.03
CA ASP A 82 8.99 -8.03 6.05
C ASP A 82 7.81 -7.85 7.01
N VAL A 83 6.86 -8.78 6.97
CA VAL A 83 5.71 -8.80 7.88
C VAL A 83 6.15 -8.98 9.33
N PHE A 84 7.07 -9.92 9.61
CA PHE A 84 7.60 -10.14 10.94
C PHE A 84 8.30 -8.89 11.49
N LEU A 85 9.16 -8.25 10.68
CA LEU A 85 9.85 -7.03 11.07
C LEU A 85 8.88 -5.87 11.33
N GLN A 86 7.81 -5.75 10.54
CA GLN A 86 6.79 -4.75 10.79
C GLN A 86 6.08 -4.96 12.13
N LEU A 87 5.66 -6.20 12.43
CA LEU A 87 5.03 -6.54 13.70
C LEU A 87 5.93 -6.25 14.90
N VAL A 88 7.24 -6.53 14.79
CA VAL A 88 8.21 -6.21 15.84
C VAL A 88 8.33 -4.70 16.06
N ARG A 89 8.36 -3.91 14.97
CA ARG A 89 8.41 -2.43 15.06
C ARG A 89 7.15 -1.87 15.73
N GLU A 90 5.97 -2.36 15.36
CA GLU A 90 4.69 -1.96 15.93
C GLU A 90 4.60 -2.29 17.43
N ALA A 91 5.06 -3.49 17.82
CA ALA A 91 5.12 -3.90 19.22
C ALA A 91 6.05 -2.99 20.05
N GLN A 92 7.21 -2.62 19.51
CA GLN A 92 8.15 -1.70 20.17
C GLN A 92 7.60 -0.28 20.28
N ALA A 93 6.90 0.21 19.25
CA ALA A 93 6.28 1.54 19.27
C ALA A 93 5.16 1.64 20.33
N ASN A 94 4.38 0.58 20.52
CA ASN A 94 3.31 0.55 21.53
C ASN A 94 3.81 0.33 22.97
N HIS A 95 5.04 -0.12 23.17
CA HIS A 95 5.61 -0.34 24.50
C HIS A 95 6.26 0.91 25.12
N GLY A 96 6.25 2.06 24.42
CA GLY A 96 6.83 3.32 24.90
C GLY A 96 6.01 4.10 25.94
N HIS A 97 4.94 3.54 26.53
CA HIS A 97 4.09 4.26 27.51
C HIS A 97 4.01 3.61 28.92
N PHE A 98 4.87 2.66 29.26
CA PHE A 98 4.87 2.06 30.60
C PHE A 98 6.27 1.98 31.23
N ASP A 99 6.95 3.11 31.41
CA ASP A 99 8.08 3.15 32.35
C ASP A 99 8.39 4.54 32.97
N GLU A 100 7.36 5.27 33.45
CA GLU A 100 7.60 6.50 34.24
C GLU A 100 6.92 6.52 35.63
N THR A 101 6.28 5.43 36.08
CA THR A 101 5.55 5.42 37.37
C THR A 101 6.14 4.55 38.48
N LYS A 102 7.37 4.03 38.35
CA LYS A 102 8.00 3.22 39.42
C LYS A 102 9.08 3.91 40.26
N GLU A 103 9.56 5.11 39.90
CA GLU A 103 10.61 5.78 40.70
C GLU A 103 10.11 6.71 41.83
N ARG A 104 8.80 6.91 42.01
CA ARG A 104 8.27 7.83 43.05
C ARG A 104 7.83 7.20 44.37
N LEU A 105 8.01 5.90 44.58
CA LEU A 105 7.59 5.21 45.82
C LEU A 105 8.72 4.54 46.61
N ALA A 106 9.99 4.68 46.19
CA ALA A 106 11.14 4.17 46.95
C ALA A 106 11.82 5.24 47.82
N GLY A 107 11.24 6.43 47.95
CA GLY A 107 11.81 7.53 48.71
C GLY A 107 10.75 8.36 49.44
N SER A 108 10.21 7.82 50.54
CA SER A 108 9.80 8.59 51.72
C SER A 108 9.63 7.70 52.93
#